data_AF-A0A1Q8CM19-F1
#
_entry.id   AF-A0A1Q8CM19-F1
#
_cell.length_a   1.000
_cell.length_b   1.000
_cell.length_c   1.000
_cell.angle_alpha   90.00
_cell.angle_beta   90.00
_cell.angle_gamma   90.00
#
_symmetry.space_group_name_H-M   'P 1'
#
loop_
_entity.id
_entity.type
_entity.pdbx_description
1 polymer ?
#
loop_
_entity_poly.entity_id
_entity_poly.type
_entity_poly.pdbx_seq_one_letter_code
_entity_poly.pdbx_strand_id
1 'polypeptide(L)'
;PYHQTDALGRTWQEAAQSLLRKESGMYTLGLFMGQQFPEGAERDDLDFFPFPEVDSAVGADAVEAPIDGFMMAARPRNEEGAKELLRYLGTAEAGDTYLESDPNNVGAHNDADTAGYNALQKKSQELVSNAKSISQFLDRDTRPDFASTVMIPSLQEFLRNPDDIDGITKSIEDQKASIFGG
;
A
#
# COMPACT_ATOMS: atom_id res chain seq x y z
N PRO A 1 -20.56 15.88 1.81
CA PRO A 1 -20.73 16.35 0.41
C PRO A 1 -19.58 15.98 -0.55
N TYR A 2 -18.42 15.49 -0.07
CA TYR A 2 -17.26 15.15 -0.94
C TYR A 2 -16.92 13.66 -1.00
N HIS A 3 -17.51 12.83 -0.14
CA HIS A 3 -17.33 11.38 -0.12
C HIS A 3 -18.64 10.68 -0.45
N GLN A 4 -18.56 9.51 -1.08
CA GLN A 4 -19.71 8.63 -1.29
C GLN A 4 -20.28 8.18 0.07
N THR A 5 -21.61 8.07 0.16
CA THR A 5 -22.27 7.55 1.38
C THR A 5 -21.93 6.09 1.62
N ASP A 6 -22.21 5.59 2.83
CA ASP A 6 -22.20 4.15 3.13
C ASP A 6 -20.85 3.45 2.88
N ALA A 7 -19.73 4.14 3.14
CA ALA A 7 -18.38 3.61 2.93
C ALA A 7 -18.12 2.29 3.68
N LEU A 8 -18.71 2.10 4.87
CA LEU A 8 -18.55 0.89 5.67
C LEU A 8 -19.22 -0.36 5.07
N GLY A 9 -20.17 -0.17 4.15
CA GLY A 9 -20.83 -1.26 3.43
C GLY A 9 -20.20 -1.56 2.07
N ARG A 10 -19.13 -0.85 1.70
CA ARG A 10 -18.52 -0.89 0.37
C ARG A 10 -17.16 -1.59 0.42
N THR A 11 -16.97 -2.55 -0.47
CA THR A 11 -15.66 -3.16 -0.72
C THR A 11 -14.74 -2.20 -1.49
N TRP A 12 -13.43 -2.38 -1.39
CA TRP A 12 -12.50 -1.56 -2.16
C TRP A 12 -12.67 -1.78 -3.67
N GLN A 13 -13.08 -2.98 -4.11
CA GLN A 13 -13.39 -3.29 -5.51
C GLN A 13 -14.58 -2.46 -5.98
N GLU A 14 -15.67 -2.39 -5.21
CA GLU A 14 -16.83 -1.56 -5.56
C GLU A 14 -16.46 -0.07 -5.63
N ALA A 15 -15.57 0.40 -4.74
CA ALA A 15 -15.03 1.76 -4.79
C ALA A 15 -14.21 1.99 -6.07
N ALA A 16 -13.32 1.07 -6.44
CA ALA A 16 -12.55 1.12 -7.69
C ALA A 16 -13.46 1.10 -8.93
N GLN A 17 -14.53 0.29 -8.91
CA GLN A 17 -15.52 0.26 -9.98
C GLN A 17 -16.28 1.59 -10.11
N SER A 18 -16.48 2.33 -9.02
CA SER A 18 -17.05 3.68 -9.11
C SER A 18 -16.13 4.68 -9.82
N LEU A 19 -14.80 4.53 -9.66
CA LEU A 19 -13.82 5.34 -10.38
C LEU A 19 -13.82 4.98 -11.87
N LEU A 20 -13.83 3.67 -12.19
CA LEU A 20 -13.95 3.17 -13.57
C LEU A 20 -15.22 3.68 -14.26
N ARG A 21 -16.36 3.72 -13.55
CA ARG A 21 -17.62 4.26 -14.06
C ARG A 21 -17.71 5.80 -14.06
N LYS A 22 -16.64 6.49 -13.64
CA LYS A 22 -16.58 7.96 -13.55
C LYS A 22 -17.62 8.55 -12.61
N GLU A 23 -18.06 7.78 -11.60
CA GLU A 23 -18.98 8.17 -10.54
C GLU A 23 -18.24 8.80 -9.34
N SER A 24 -16.97 8.46 -9.16
CA SER A 24 -16.04 9.13 -8.26
C SER A 24 -14.86 9.70 -9.06
N GLY A 25 -14.32 10.84 -8.63
CA GLY A 25 -13.20 11.49 -9.31
C GLY A 25 -11.82 11.10 -8.79
N MET A 26 -11.72 10.63 -7.55
CA MET A 26 -10.47 10.29 -6.88
C MET A 26 -10.70 9.17 -5.86
N TYR A 27 -9.71 8.30 -5.68
CA TYR A 27 -9.73 7.25 -4.66
C TYR A 27 -8.32 7.01 -4.10
N THR A 28 -8.14 7.22 -2.79
CA THR A 28 -6.88 6.94 -2.09
C THR A 28 -6.74 5.44 -1.82
N LEU A 29 -5.93 4.75 -2.62
CA LEU A 29 -5.59 3.33 -2.49
C LEU A 29 -4.24 3.06 -3.17
N GLY A 30 -3.63 1.90 -2.89
CA GLY A 30 -2.45 1.44 -3.62
C GLY A 30 -2.72 1.16 -5.11
N LEU A 31 -1.66 1.15 -5.90
CA LEU A 31 -1.73 0.99 -7.36
C LEU A 31 -2.32 -0.36 -7.83
N PHE A 32 -2.39 -1.36 -6.96
CA PHE A 32 -3.10 -2.61 -7.24
C PHE A 32 -4.57 -2.40 -7.62
N MET A 33 -5.16 -1.22 -7.33
CA MET A 33 -6.46 -0.82 -7.86
C MET A 33 -6.56 -0.95 -9.39
N GLY A 34 -5.45 -0.72 -10.11
CA GLY A 34 -5.38 -0.85 -11.57
C GLY A 34 -5.77 -2.24 -12.09
N GLN A 35 -5.67 -3.28 -11.25
CA GLN A 35 -6.13 -4.64 -11.55
C GLN A 35 -7.66 -4.72 -11.78
N GLN A 36 -8.44 -3.75 -11.30
CA GLN A 36 -9.89 -3.67 -11.50
C GLN A 36 -10.27 -3.04 -12.86
N PHE A 37 -9.30 -2.46 -13.57
CA PHE A 37 -9.53 -1.80 -14.86
C PHE A 37 -9.14 -2.76 -15.98
N PRO A 38 -10.00 -2.99 -16.99
CA PRO A 38 -9.63 -3.81 -18.14
C PRO A 38 -8.51 -3.15 -18.96
N GLU A 39 -7.73 -3.95 -19.68
CA GLU A 39 -6.73 -3.41 -20.61
C GLU A 39 -7.37 -2.51 -21.67
N GLY A 40 -6.67 -1.44 -22.03
CA GLY A 40 -7.09 -0.45 -23.02
C GLY A 40 -7.45 0.90 -22.39
N ALA A 41 -8.32 1.64 -23.09
CA ALA A 41 -8.49 3.07 -22.89
C ALA A 41 -8.80 3.49 -21.44
N GLU A 42 -9.61 2.74 -20.69
CA GLU A 42 -9.95 3.13 -19.32
C GLU A 42 -8.78 2.92 -18.34
N ARG A 43 -7.92 1.91 -18.56
CA ARG A 43 -6.69 1.74 -17.76
C ARG A 43 -5.64 2.76 -18.18
N ASP A 44 -5.56 3.08 -19.47
CA ASP A 44 -4.63 4.09 -19.99
C ASP A 44 -4.99 5.53 -19.55
N ASP A 45 -6.26 5.76 -19.17
CA ASP A 45 -6.77 7.04 -18.63
C ASP A 45 -6.54 7.18 -17.10
N LEU A 46 -6.04 6.13 -16.43
CA LEU A 46 -5.71 6.22 -15.01
C LEU A 46 -4.48 7.09 -14.79
N ASP A 47 -4.57 7.93 -13.77
CA ASP A 47 -3.44 8.67 -13.24
C ASP A 47 -3.58 8.82 -11.72
N PHE A 48 -2.48 9.19 -11.05
CA PHE A 48 -2.47 9.46 -9.62
C PHE A 48 -1.57 10.66 -9.28
N PHE A 49 -1.69 11.14 -8.06
CA PHE A 49 -0.81 12.14 -7.48
C PHE A 49 -0.59 11.80 -6.00
N PRO A 50 0.53 12.22 -5.38
CA PRO A 50 0.74 12.01 -3.95
C PRO A 50 -0.37 12.69 -3.14
N PHE A 51 -0.68 12.14 -1.97
CA PHE A 51 -1.66 12.77 -1.10
C PHE A 51 -1.24 14.22 -0.78
N PRO A 52 -2.15 15.21 -0.84
CA PRO A 52 -1.78 16.61 -0.68
C PRO A 52 -1.14 16.91 0.68
N GLU A 53 -0.24 17.88 0.72
CA GLU A 53 0.25 18.44 1.98
C GLU A 53 -0.91 19.03 2.79
N VAL A 54 -1.02 18.61 4.05
CA VAL A 54 -2.04 19.10 5.00
C VAL A 54 -1.45 20.10 5.97
N ASP A 55 -0.21 19.87 6.43
CA ASP A 55 0.49 20.71 7.40
C ASP A 55 1.97 20.85 6.99
N SER A 56 2.41 22.09 6.74
CA SER A 56 3.79 22.42 6.38
C SER A 56 4.84 22.07 7.44
N ALA A 57 4.45 21.91 8.70
CA ALA A 57 5.36 21.42 9.74
C ALA A 57 5.67 19.92 9.59
N VAL A 58 4.82 19.17 8.89
CA VAL A 58 4.97 17.74 8.59
C VAL A 58 5.47 17.53 7.16
N GLY A 59 4.91 18.26 6.19
CA GLY A 59 5.19 18.12 4.76
C GLY A 59 4.36 17.02 4.09
N ALA A 60 4.81 16.57 2.92
CA ALA A 60 4.18 15.53 2.10
C ALA A 60 5.21 14.62 1.40
N ASP A 61 6.34 14.36 2.07
CA ASP A 61 7.47 13.58 1.52
C ASP A 61 7.50 12.12 1.98
N ALA A 62 6.48 11.69 2.73
CA ALA A 62 6.25 10.31 3.11
C ALA A 62 5.34 9.61 2.10
N VAL A 63 5.72 8.40 1.69
CA VAL A 63 4.96 7.55 0.77
C VAL A 63 4.77 6.17 1.40
N GLU A 64 3.52 5.70 1.41
CA GLU A 64 3.21 4.30 1.71
C GLU A 64 3.58 3.44 0.49
N ALA A 65 4.70 2.73 0.56
CA ALA A 65 5.15 1.81 -0.48
C ALA A 65 5.64 0.51 0.16
N PRO A 66 4.73 -0.44 0.45
CA PRO A 66 5.09 -1.74 0.98
C PRO A 66 6.06 -2.48 0.05
N ILE A 67 7.16 -2.97 0.60
CA ILE A 67 8.21 -3.67 -0.12
C ILE A 67 8.19 -5.13 0.28
N ASP A 68 7.96 -6.01 -0.68
CA ASP A 68 8.03 -7.44 -0.47
C ASP A 68 9.45 -7.96 -0.64
N GLY A 69 9.73 -9.09 0.00
CA GLY A 69 11.05 -9.70 -0.04
C GLY A 69 11.05 -11.13 0.47
N PHE A 70 12.24 -11.71 0.47
CA PHE A 70 12.45 -13.10 0.83
C PHE A 70 13.40 -13.21 2.02
N MET A 71 13.05 -14.07 2.98
CA MET A 71 13.85 -14.32 4.17
C MET A 71 14.24 -15.80 4.26
N MET A 72 15.47 -16.07 4.68
CA MET A 72 15.88 -17.43 5.03
C MET A 72 15.35 -17.80 6.42
N ALA A 73 14.76 -18.99 6.56
CA ALA A 73 14.45 -19.52 7.89
C ALA A 73 15.72 -19.65 8.75
N ALA A 74 15.61 -19.46 10.06
CA ALA A 74 16.77 -19.52 10.97
C ALA A 74 17.49 -20.88 11.00
N ARG A 75 16.80 -21.97 10.61
CA ARG A 75 17.34 -23.34 10.57
C ARG A 75 16.88 -24.05 9.29
N PRO A 76 17.45 -23.72 8.12
CA PRO A 76 17.06 -24.34 6.86
C PRO A 76 17.56 -25.79 6.81
N ARG A 77 16.79 -26.69 6.17
CA ARG A 77 17.26 -28.08 5.94
C ARG A 77 18.42 -28.15 4.94
N ASN A 78 18.46 -27.21 4.00
CA ASN A 78 19.50 -27.05 2.98
C ASN A 78 19.92 -25.57 2.94
N GLU A 79 20.91 -25.20 3.75
CA GLU A 79 21.37 -23.81 3.85
C GLU A 79 22.05 -23.31 2.57
N GLU A 80 22.82 -24.17 1.92
CA GLU A 80 23.53 -23.84 0.67
C GLU A 80 22.53 -23.48 -0.43
N GLY A 81 21.56 -24.37 -0.70
CA GLY A 81 20.51 -24.12 -1.69
C GLY A 81 19.62 -22.93 -1.34
N ALA A 82 19.32 -22.69 -0.07
CA ALA A 82 18.57 -21.50 0.35
C ALA A 82 19.33 -20.20 0.05
N LYS A 83 20.65 -20.18 0.28
CA LYS A 83 21.49 -19.02 -0.06
C LYS A 83 21.63 -18.84 -1.57
N GLU A 84 21.76 -19.91 -2.34
CA GLU A 84 21.77 -19.83 -3.80
C GLU A 84 20.47 -19.23 -4.35
N LEU A 85 19.33 -19.71 -3.86
CA LEU A 85 18.03 -19.17 -4.24
C LEU A 85 17.91 -17.67 -3.88
N LEU A 86 18.27 -17.28 -2.65
CA LEU A 86 18.19 -15.88 -2.24
C LEU A 86 19.14 -14.96 -3.02
N ARG A 87 20.32 -15.46 -3.43
CA ARG A 87 21.21 -14.71 -4.32
C ARG A 87 20.56 -14.45 -5.67
N TYR A 88 19.89 -15.45 -6.24
CA TYR A 88 19.16 -15.28 -7.49
C TYR A 88 17.97 -14.32 -7.32
N LEU A 89 17.15 -14.50 -6.29
CA LEU A 89 15.98 -13.63 -6.04
C LEU A 89 16.35 -12.16 -5.77
N GLY A 90 17.60 -11.89 -5.38
CA GLY A 90 18.12 -10.54 -5.19
C GLY A 90 18.67 -9.88 -6.46
N THR A 91 18.63 -10.51 -7.63
CA THR A 91 19.07 -9.91 -8.89
C THR A 91 17.98 -9.06 -9.53
N ALA A 92 18.37 -8.12 -10.39
CA ALA A 92 17.43 -7.40 -11.26
C ALA A 92 16.59 -8.37 -12.11
N GLU A 93 17.24 -9.36 -12.74
CA GLU A 93 16.59 -10.36 -13.61
C GLU A 93 15.42 -11.09 -12.92
N ALA A 94 15.59 -11.49 -11.66
CA ALA A 94 14.52 -12.16 -10.93
C ALA A 94 13.33 -11.22 -10.64
N GLY A 95 13.61 -9.96 -10.30
CA GLY A 95 12.60 -8.93 -10.09
C GLY A 95 11.87 -8.58 -11.39
N ASP A 96 12.60 -8.38 -12.48
CA ASP A 96 12.05 -8.03 -13.79
C ASP A 96 11.13 -9.15 -14.32
N THR A 97 11.54 -10.41 -14.15
CA THR A 97 10.70 -11.58 -14.49
C THR A 97 9.36 -11.56 -13.74
N TYR A 98 9.34 -11.13 -12.46
CA TYR A 98 8.10 -11.01 -11.70
C TYR A 98 7.21 -9.87 -12.23
N LEU A 99 7.80 -8.72 -12.55
CA LEU A 99 7.08 -7.54 -13.01
C LEU A 99 6.38 -7.74 -14.37
N GLU A 100 6.85 -8.68 -15.20
CA GLU A 100 6.12 -9.08 -16.41
C GLU A 100 4.73 -9.64 -16.11
N SER A 101 4.53 -10.23 -14.92
CA SER A 101 3.24 -10.82 -14.52
C SER A 101 2.30 -9.85 -13.80
N ASP A 102 2.81 -8.76 -13.24
CA ASP A 102 2.01 -7.73 -12.57
C ASP A 102 2.50 -6.31 -12.89
N PRO A 103 1.90 -5.65 -13.91
CA PRO A 103 2.30 -4.32 -14.36
C PRO A 103 1.81 -3.18 -13.44
N ASN A 104 1.40 -3.48 -12.20
CA ASN A 104 1.02 -2.47 -11.20
C ASN A 104 2.12 -2.25 -10.14
N ASN A 105 3.18 -3.07 -10.15
CA ASN A 105 4.31 -2.96 -9.23
C ASN A 105 5.54 -2.34 -9.92
N VAL A 106 6.50 -1.89 -9.11
CA VAL A 106 7.81 -1.40 -9.55
C VAL A 106 8.91 -2.22 -8.87
N GLY A 107 10.05 -2.34 -9.54
CA GLY A 107 11.19 -3.11 -9.04
C GLY A 107 11.88 -2.41 -7.89
N ALA A 108 12.26 -3.18 -6.87
CA ALA A 108 13.03 -2.69 -5.72
C ALA A 108 14.55 -2.63 -5.98
N HIS A 109 15.04 -3.28 -7.04
CA HIS A 109 16.45 -3.30 -7.40
C HIS A 109 16.83 -2.03 -8.18
N ASN A 110 17.97 -1.41 -7.88
CA ASN A 110 18.43 -0.19 -8.56
C ASN A 110 18.64 -0.36 -10.08
N ASP A 111 19.01 -1.57 -10.49
CA ASP A 111 19.23 -1.95 -11.89
C ASP A 111 18.01 -2.65 -12.53
N ALA A 112 16.81 -2.55 -11.95
CA ALA A 112 15.60 -3.10 -12.57
C ALA A 112 15.36 -2.49 -13.97
N ASP A 113 14.98 -3.32 -14.95
CA ASP A 113 14.66 -2.84 -16.29
C ASP A 113 13.32 -2.10 -16.31
N THR A 114 13.37 -0.81 -16.65
CA THR A 114 12.22 0.09 -16.70
C THR A 114 11.73 0.34 -18.12
N ALA A 115 12.38 -0.22 -19.14
CA ALA A 115 12.04 -0.01 -20.54
C ALA A 115 10.59 -0.45 -20.84
N GLY A 116 10.17 -1.55 -20.22
CA GLY A 116 8.82 -2.12 -20.34
C GLY A 116 7.75 -1.45 -19.47
N TYR A 117 8.11 -0.50 -18.60
CA TYR A 117 7.13 0.10 -17.68
C TYR A 117 6.06 0.91 -18.41
N ASN A 118 4.81 0.69 -18.01
CA ASN A 118 3.70 1.56 -18.41
C ASN A 118 3.78 2.95 -17.75
N ALA A 119 2.88 3.85 -18.11
CA ALA A 119 2.87 5.22 -17.60
C ALA A 119 2.75 5.28 -16.06
N LEU A 120 1.88 4.45 -15.47
CA LEU A 120 1.67 4.39 -14.02
C LEU A 120 2.92 3.89 -13.29
N GLN A 121 3.57 2.84 -13.80
CA GLN A 121 4.81 2.30 -13.21
C GLN A 121 5.94 3.33 -13.24
N LYS A 122 6.10 4.06 -14.35
CA LYS A 122 7.11 5.14 -14.46
C LYS A 122 6.85 6.26 -13.45
N LYS A 123 5.60 6.69 -13.34
CA LYS A 123 5.20 7.71 -12.36
C LYS A 123 5.36 7.23 -10.92
N SER A 124 5.07 5.96 -10.66
CA SER A 124 5.25 5.31 -9.35
C SER A 124 6.72 5.27 -8.96
N GLN A 125 7.58 4.84 -9.89
CA GLN A 125 9.02 4.82 -9.69
C GLN A 125 9.55 6.23 -9.39
N GLU A 126 9.10 7.25 -10.12
CA GLU A 126 9.49 8.64 -9.86
C GLU A 126 9.03 9.11 -8.48
N LEU A 127 7.78 8.83 -8.08
CA LEU A 127 7.27 9.20 -6.76
C LEU A 127 8.09 8.52 -5.65
N VAL A 128 8.25 7.20 -5.72
CA VAL A 128 8.95 6.41 -4.69
C VAL A 128 10.43 6.78 -4.62
N SER A 129 11.09 7.02 -5.76
CA SER A 129 12.52 7.41 -5.80
C SER A 129 12.78 8.79 -5.21
N ASN A 130 11.77 9.67 -5.17
CA ASN A 130 11.84 11.00 -4.58
C ASN A 130 11.30 11.06 -3.14
N ALA A 131 10.72 9.97 -2.62
CA ALA A 131 10.23 9.91 -1.26
C ALA A 131 11.39 10.00 -0.26
N LYS A 132 11.27 10.85 0.76
CA LYS A 132 12.28 10.90 1.85
C LYS A 132 12.04 9.85 2.90
N SER A 133 10.79 9.46 3.07
CA SER A 133 10.35 8.43 4.00
C SER A 133 9.44 7.45 3.28
N ILE A 134 9.74 6.16 3.41
CA ILE A 134 8.89 5.08 2.89
C ILE A 134 8.42 4.27 4.10
N SER A 135 7.09 4.22 4.30
CA SER A 135 6.42 3.34 5.27
C SER A 135 5.89 2.09 4.58
N GLN A 136 5.56 1.06 5.37
CA GLN A 136 5.17 -0.27 4.88
C GLN A 136 3.67 -0.54 5.03
N PHE A 137 2.88 0.49 5.28
CA PHE A 137 1.48 0.43 5.71
C PHE A 137 1.30 -0.05 7.15
N LEU A 138 0.22 0.39 7.78
CA LEU A 138 -0.03 0.23 9.22
C LEU A 138 0.04 -1.23 9.68
N ASP A 139 -0.46 -2.17 8.87
CA ASP A 139 -0.49 -3.60 9.22
C ASP A 139 0.89 -4.29 9.17
N ARG A 140 1.92 -3.64 8.62
CA ARG A 140 3.32 -4.07 8.63
C ARG A 140 4.19 -3.21 9.55
N ASP A 141 3.84 -1.94 9.74
CA ASP A 141 4.56 -1.01 10.63
C ASP A 141 4.18 -1.16 12.11
N THR A 142 3.10 -1.90 12.41
CA THR A 142 2.71 -2.29 13.78
C THR A 142 2.51 -3.79 13.89
N ARG A 143 2.10 -4.27 15.08
CA ARG A 143 1.71 -5.68 15.22
C ARG A 143 0.43 -5.97 14.43
N PRO A 144 0.37 -7.07 13.67
CA PRO A 144 -0.83 -7.43 12.90
C PRO A 144 -2.09 -7.61 13.76
N ASP A 145 -1.94 -8.11 15.00
CA ASP A 145 -3.06 -8.24 15.93
C ASP A 145 -3.60 -6.88 16.37
N PHE A 146 -2.74 -5.89 16.61
CA PHE A 146 -3.17 -4.52 16.90
C PHE A 146 -3.84 -3.85 15.69
N ALA A 147 -3.24 -3.95 14.50
CA ALA A 147 -3.82 -3.36 13.29
C ALA A 147 -5.23 -3.91 13.01
N SER A 148 -5.36 -5.24 12.99
CA SER A 148 -6.60 -5.91 12.60
C SER A 148 -7.71 -5.84 13.65
N THR A 149 -7.37 -5.94 14.93
CA THR A 149 -8.38 -6.03 16.01
C THR A 149 -8.68 -4.70 16.68
N VAL A 150 -7.77 -3.73 16.61
CA VAL A 150 -7.95 -2.41 17.26
C VAL A 150 -8.10 -1.30 16.23
N MET A 151 -7.13 -1.14 15.34
CA MET A 151 -7.09 0.03 14.45
C MET A 151 -8.20 0.00 13.39
N ILE A 152 -8.42 -1.15 12.73
CA ILE A 152 -9.51 -1.27 11.75
C ILE A 152 -10.88 -0.96 12.38
N PRO A 153 -11.31 -1.60 13.50
CA PRO A 153 -12.58 -1.25 14.14
C PRO A 153 -12.66 0.20 14.61
N SER A 154 -11.55 0.77 15.10
CA SER A 154 -11.52 2.16 15.58
C SER A 154 -11.70 3.17 14.44
N LEU A 155 -11.07 2.94 13.29
CA LEU A 155 -11.27 3.77 12.09
C LEU A 155 -12.70 3.62 11.55
N GLN A 156 -13.28 2.42 11.60
CA GLN A 156 -14.68 2.21 11.25
C GLN A 156 -15.61 2.96 12.20
N GLU A 157 -15.31 3.00 13.49
CA GLU A 157 -16.09 3.74 14.48
C GLU A 157 -15.99 5.25 14.26
N PHE A 158 -14.79 5.76 13.94
CA PHE A 158 -14.62 7.16 13.54
C PHE A 158 -15.48 7.52 12.32
N LEU A 159 -15.60 6.63 11.34
CA LEU A 159 -16.50 6.85 10.19
C LEU A 159 -17.99 6.83 10.57
N ARG A 160 -18.39 6.14 11.65
CA ARG A 160 -19.78 6.16 12.15
C ARG A 160 -20.07 7.40 12.98
N ASN A 161 -19.13 7.78 13.84
CA ASN A 161 -19.27 8.88 14.80
C ASN A 161 -17.98 9.71 14.85
N PRO A 162 -17.77 10.62 13.88
CA PRO A 162 -16.53 11.39 13.79
C PRO A 162 -16.34 12.40 14.93
N ASP A 163 -17.38 12.66 15.73
CA ASP A 163 -17.34 13.63 16.83
C ASP A 163 -16.73 13.04 18.12
N ASP A 164 -16.61 11.71 18.26
CA ASP A 164 -16.08 11.05 19.47
C ASP A 164 -14.61 10.66 19.35
N ILE A 165 -13.76 11.63 18.99
CA ILE A 165 -12.32 11.41 18.82
C ILE A 165 -11.67 11.00 20.16
N ASP A 166 -12.06 11.63 21.27
CA ASP A 166 -11.49 11.35 22.60
C ASP A 166 -11.84 9.93 23.08
N GLY A 167 -13.09 9.48 22.90
CA GLY A 167 -13.50 8.13 23.24
C GLY A 167 -12.76 7.06 22.42
N ILE A 168 -12.66 7.28 21.11
CA ILE A 168 -11.98 6.37 20.18
C ILE A 168 -10.49 6.28 20.53
N THR A 169 -9.79 7.41 20.67
CA THR A 169 -8.35 7.42 20.96
C THR A 169 -8.02 6.84 22.33
N LYS A 170 -8.86 7.08 23.34
CA LYS A 170 -8.74 6.41 24.65
C LYS A 170 -8.88 4.89 24.52
N SER A 171 -9.86 4.41 23.75
CA SER A 171 -10.05 2.97 23.53
C SER A 171 -8.85 2.32 22.82
N ILE A 172 -8.26 3.01 21.84
CA ILE A 172 -7.04 2.57 21.16
C ILE A 172 -5.89 2.42 22.17
N GLU A 173 -5.67 3.42 23.03
CA GLU A 173 -4.60 3.38 24.04
C GLU A 173 -4.78 2.23 25.04
N ASP A 174 -6.00 2.08 25.58
CA ASP A 174 -6.32 1.01 26.55
C ASP A 174 -6.03 -0.38 25.94
N GLN A 175 -6.41 -0.59 24.67
CA GLN A 175 -6.16 -1.86 23.97
C GLN A 175 -4.68 -2.05 23.58
N LYS A 176 -4.00 -0.97 23.16
CA LYS A 176 -2.55 -0.97 22.90
C LYS A 176 -1.79 -1.42 24.15
N ALA A 177 -2.12 -0.89 25.32
CA ALA A 177 -1.47 -1.27 26.58
C ALA A 177 -1.62 -2.77 26.87
N SER A 178 -2.78 -3.37 26.55
CA SER A 178 -2.98 -4.82 26.71
C SER A 178 -2.16 -5.66 25.72
N ILE A 179 -2.01 -5.20 24.47
CA ILE A 179 -1.33 -5.98 23.41
C ILE A 179 0.20 -5.87 23.53
N PHE A 180 0.69 -4.67 23.88
CA PHE A 180 2.12 -4.37 23.91
C PHE A 180 2.75 -4.36 25.31
N GLY A 181 1.96 -4.26 26.39
CA GLY A 181 2.45 -4.15 27.77
C GLY A 181 2.89 -5.47 28.43
N GLY A 182 3.21 -6.49 27.63
CA GLY A 182 3.75 -7.77 28.10
C GLY A 182 5.22 -7.72 28.48
#